data_AF-A0A6C0ANW2-F1
#
_entry.id   AF-A0A6C0ANW2-F1
#
_cell.length_a   1.000
_cell.length_b   1.000
_cell.length_c   1.000
_cell.angle_alpha   90.00
_cell.angle_beta   90.00
_cell.angle_gamma   90.00
#
_symmetry.space_group_name_H-M   'P 1'
#
loop_
_entity.id
_entity.type
_entity.pdbx_description
1 polymer ?
#
loop_
_entity_poly.entity_id
_entity_poly.type
_entity_poly.pdbx_seq_one_letter_code
_entity_poly.pdbx_strand_id
1 'polypeptide(L)'
;MEPEKEDTNMDKLEDDVSEEEEQQEQQEQQEQQEQEEDVFDEEQGCKDPDNKFCQLLMDFKHKLYSQTVLSNTQNTQNIRMLNPYLNLLGKFRAILVPVFQNRSSAQSFQSFLSELPPSCRESATDLYNHTIETVNNNAIKNKQLVAAYKHFIDDMFSVFPFLQNTEFL
;
A
#
# COMPACT_ATOMS: atom_id res chain seq x y z
N MET A 1 60.67 -0.54 -57.34
CA MET A 1 60.93 -1.19 -56.04
C MET A 1 60.57 -0.20 -54.97
N GLU A 2 59.48 -0.50 -54.26
CA GLU A 2 59.26 -0.14 -52.85
C GLU A 2 60.31 -0.86 -51.96
N PRO A 3 60.32 -0.75 -50.60
CA PRO A 3 59.44 0.05 -49.73
C PRO A 3 60.11 0.84 -48.56
N GLU A 4 59.31 1.73 -47.94
CA GLU A 4 59.07 1.96 -46.48
C GLU A 4 60.16 2.40 -45.46
N LYS A 5 59.64 2.89 -44.29
CA LYS A 5 60.21 2.94 -42.90
C LYS A 5 61.14 4.14 -42.59
N GLU A 6 61.29 4.69 -41.37
CA GLU A 6 60.73 4.56 -39.99
C GLU A 6 61.20 5.86 -39.22
N ASP A 7 60.56 6.45 -38.19
CA ASP A 7 59.22 6.27 -37.60
C ASP A 7 58.77 7.45 -36.68
N THR A 8 57.45 7.55 -36.45
CA THR A 8 56.68 7.92 -35.22
C THR A 8 57.40 8.36 -33.92
N ASN A 9 56.95 9.48 -33.32
CA ASN A 9 56.49 9.67 -31.91
C ASN A 9 56.36 11.19 -31.61
N MET A 10 55.19 11.73 -31.26
CA MET A 10 54.44 11.66 -29.98
C MET A 10 55.01 12.52 -28.84
N ASP A 11 54.36 13.66 -28.60
CA ASP A 11 53.80 14.10 -27.29
C ASP A 11 52.39 14.63 -27.67
N LYS A 12 51.23 14.17 -27.19
CA LYS A 12 50.78 13.62 -25.91
C LYS A 12 50.57 14.68 -24.83
N LEU A 13 49.38 15.30 -24.81
CA LEU A 13 48.39 15.29 -23.72
C LEU A 13 47.19 16.21 -24.06
N GLU A 14 46.14 16.11 -23.24
CA GLU A 14 44.84 16.85 -23.33
C GLU A 14 43.90 16.32 -24.46
N ASP A 15 42.61 16.04 -24.22
CA ASP A 15 41.84 16.13 -22.96
C ASP A 15 40.76 15.04 -22.88
N ASP A 16 40.55 14.48 -21.68
CA ASP A 16 39.82 13.22 -21.44
C ASP A 16 38.44 13.51 -20.82
N VAL A 17 37.61 14.25 -21.57
CA VAL A 17 36.34 14.84 -21.07
C VAL A 17 35.10 14.26 -21.77
N SER A 18 35.26 13.61 -22.92
CA SER A 18 34.12 13.16 -23.76
C SER A 18 33.46 11.84 -23.33
N GLU A 19 34.13 10.96 -22.58
CA GLU A 19 33.56 9.66 -22.19
C GLU A 19 32.63 9.72 -20.96
N GLU A 20 32.76 10.72 -20.07
CA GLU A 20 31.87 10.88 -18.92
C GLU A 20 30.51 11.50 -19.31
N GLU A 21 30.48 12.45 -20.26
CA GLU A 21 29.23 13.05 -20.75
C GLU A 21 28.39 12.03 -21.56
N GLU A 22 29.01 11.21 -22.43
CA GLU A 22 28.29 10.15 -23.17
C GLU A 22 27.71 9.05 -22.26
N GLN A 23 28.31 8.81 -21.09
CA GLN A 23 27.76 7.86 -20.11
C GLN A 23 26.58 8.45 -19.33
N GLN A 24 26.58 9.76 -19.03
CA GLN A 24 25.43 10.42 -18.41
C GLN A 24 24.23 10.50 -19.36
N GLU A 25 24.42 10.88 -20.63
CA GLU A 25 23.32 10.93 -21.60
C GLU A 25 22.68 9.54 -21.85
N GLN A 26 23.46 8.45 -21.79
CA GLN A 26 22.91 7.09 -21.87
C GLN A 26 22.17 6.67 -20.59
N GLN A 27 22.55 7.19 -19.42
CA GLN A 27 21.86 6.92 -18.17
C GLN A 27 20.54 7.69 -18.07
N GLU A 28 20.50 8.97 -18.46
CA GLU A 28 19.25 9.74 -18.53
C GLU A 28 18.29 9.22 -19.61
N GLN A 29 18.78 8.67 -20.73
CA GLN A 29 17.93 7.99 -21.71
C GLN A 29 17.35 6.66 -21.20
N GLN A 30 18.05 5.94 -20.31
CA GLN A 30 17.49 4.77 -19.63
C GLN A 30 16.47 5.16 -18.56
N GLU A 31 16.72 6.17 -17.74
CA GLU A 31 15.73 6.65 -16.75
C GLU A 31 14.48 7.28 -17.41
N GLN A 32 14.61 7.85 -18.62
CA GLN A 32 13.45 8.29 -19.40
C GLN A 32 12.67 7.11 -20.02
N GLN A 33 13.34 6.03 -20.45
CA GLN A 33 12.64 4.82 -20.92
C GLN A 33 11.96 4.05 -19.78
N GLU A 34 12.54 4.00 -18.57
CA GLU A 34 11.86 3.44 -17.39
C GLU A 34 10.67 4.30 -16.91
N GLN A 35 10.60 5.58 -17.30
CA GLN A 35 9.42 6.44 -17.05
C GLN A 35 8.34 6.33 -18.14
N GLU A 36 8.69 5.94 -19.37
CA GLU A 36 7.71 5.68 -20.44
C GLU A 36 7.10 4.27 -20.38
N GLU A 37 7.61 3.34 -19.55
CA GLU A 37 6.94 2.06 -19.24
C GLU A 37 5.78 2.20 -18.23
N ASP A 38 5.50 3.39 -17.66
CA ASP A 38 4.17 3.70 -17.11
C ASP A 38 3.17 4.06 -18.23
N VAL A 39 3.22 3.24 -19.30
CA VAL A 39 2.09 3.11 -20.23
C VAL A 39 0.92 2.67 -19.37
N PHE A 40 -0.04 3.59 -19.18
CA PHE A 40 -1.37 3.26 -18.69
C PHE A 40 -1.99 2.26 -19.66
N ASP A 41 -1.73 0.98 -19.40
CA ASP A 41 -2.33 -0.13 -20.11
C ASP A 41 -3.83 0.01 -19.89
N GLU A 42 -4.59 0.30 -20.95
CA GLU A 42 -6.06 0.38 -20.93
C GLU A 42 -6.68 -1.04 -20.79
N GLU A 43 -6.11 -1.85 -19.89
CA GLU A 43 -6.59 -3.16 -19.47
C GLU A 43 -7.92 -3.04 -18.73
N GLN A 44 -8.99 -2.94 -19.51
CA GLN A 44 -10.32 -3.50 -19.23
C GLN A 44 -10.83 -3.37 -17.78
N GLY A 45 -10.82 -2.15 -17.28
CA GLY A 45 -11.60 -1.73 -16.12
C GLY A 45 -11.07 -2.28 -14.80
N CYS A 46 -10.30 -1.44 -14.10
CA CYS A 46 -10.16 -1.52 -12.66
C CYS A 46 -11.57 -1.64 -12.05
N LYS A 47 -11.86 -2.78 -11.43
CA LYS A 47 -13.13 -2.98 -10.75
C LYS A 47 -13.04 -2.37 -9.36
N ASP A 48 -13.75 -1.27 -9.17
CA ASP A 48 -13.96 -0.65 -7.87
C ASP A 48 -14.43 -1.71 -6.84
N PRO A 49 -14.09 -1.53 -5.55
CA PRO A 49 -14.63 -2.36 -4.49
C PRO A 49 -16.15 -2.35 -4.50
N ASP A 50 -16.75 -3.53 -4.34
CA ASP A 50 -18.19 -3.65 -4.46
C ASP A 50 -18.92 -2.91 -3.31
N ASN A 51 -20.13 -2.44 -3.60
CA ASN A 51 -20.88 -1.61 -2.64
C ASN A 51 -21.16 -2.33 -1.30
N LYS A 52 -21.28 -3.67 -1.29
CA LYS A 52 -21.48 -4.44 -0.04
C LYS A 52 -20.19 -4.46 0.77
N PHE A 53 -19.02 -4.65 0.14
CA PHE A 53 -17.73 -4.48 0.81
C PHE A 53 -17.55 -3.08 1.41
N CYS A 54 -17.84 -2.03 0.63
CA CYS A 54 -17.75 -0.64 1.08
C CYS A 54 -18.66 -0.35 2.30
N GLN A 55 -19.90 -0.86 2.28
CA GLN A 55 -20.84 -0.74 3.39
C GLN A 55 -20.35 -1.47 4.64
N LEU A 56 -19.96 -2.75 4.52
CA LEU A 56 -19.45 -3.55 5.64
C LEU A 56 -18.20 -2.92 6.28
N LEU A 57 -17.32 -2.34 5.48
CA LEU A 57 -16.13 -1.63 5.97
C LEU A 57 -16.50 -0.37 6.74
N MET A 58 -17.44 0.42 6.23
CA MET A 58 -17.94 1.62 6.90
C MET A 58 -18.70 1.32 8.19
N ASP A 59 -19.55 0.30 8.19
CA ASP A 59 -20.29 -0.15 9.36
C ASP A 59 -19.35 -0.63 10.46
N PHE A 60 -18.34 -1.44 10.12
CA PHE A 60 -17.29 -1.83 11.06
C PHE A 60 -16.55 -0.60 11.61
N LYS A 61 -16.09 0.32 10.75
CA LYS A 61 -15.34 1.52 11.14
C LYS A 61 -16.14 2.41 12.10
N HIS A 62 -17.41 2.68 11.78
CA HIS A 62 -18.31 3.48 12.62
C HIS A 62 -18.65 2.78 13.95
N LYS A 63 -18.96 1.48 13.93
CA LYS A 63 -19.29 0.70 15.13
C LYS A 63 -18.07 0.65 16.07
N LEU A 64 -16.88 0.42 15.52
CA LEU A 64 -15.63 0.45 16.28
C LEU A 64 -15.38 1.83 16.92
N TYR A 65 -15.51 2.92 16.16
CA TYR A 65 -15.34 4.29 16.67
C TYR A 65 -16.31 4.60 17.80
N SER A 66 -17.59 4.29 17.61
CA SER A 66 -18.63 4.46 18.63
C SER A 66 -18.29 3.71 19.92
N GLN A 67 -17.78 2.48 19.82
CA GLN A 67 -17.54 1.60 20.96
C GLN A 67 -16.18 1.82 21.66
N THR A 68 -15.24 2.52 21.03
CA THR A 68 -13.89 2.77 21.58
C THR A 68 -13.65 4.24 21.95
N VAL A 69 -14.23 5.18 21.20
CA VAL A 69 -14.04 6.63 21.36
C VAL A 69 -15.25 7.29 22.03
N LEU A 70 -16.47 7.03 21.55
CA LEU A 70 -17.68 7.72 22.04
C LEU A 70 -18.26 7.10 23.32
N SER A 71 -18.01 5.81 23.57
CA SER A 71 -18.43 5.11 24.80
C SER A 71 -17.72 5.63 26.06
N ASN A 72 -16.48 6.11 25.92
CA ASN A 72 -15.70 6.74 26.99
C ASN A 72 -16.13 8.20 27.19
N THR A 73 -17.31 8.41 27.78
CA THR A 73 -17.84 9.76 28.08
C THR A 73 -17.27 10.40 29.36
N GLN A 74 -16.33 9.75 30.05
CA GLN A 74 -15.71 10.29 31.26
C GLN A 74 -14.31 10.88 30.98
N ASN A 75 -14.23 12.20 31.07
CA ASN A 75 -13.04 13.06 31.02
C ASN A 75 -12.31 13.20 29.66
N THR A 76 -12.50 14.39 29.07
CA THR A 76 -11.70 15.06 28.03
C THR A 76 -11.52 14.33 26.69
N GLN A 77 -11.58 15.11 25.60
CA GLN A 77 -11.20 14.67 24.25
C GLN A 77 -9.68 14.52 24.15
N ASN A 78 -9.13 13.55 24.88
CA ASN A 78 -7.70 13.25 24.86
C ASN A 78 -7.38 12.41 23.62
N ILE A 79 -6.39 12.83 22.84
CA ILE A 79 -5.95 12.15 21.61
C ILE A 79 -5.60 10.66 21.87
N ARG A 80 -5.19 10.33 23.11
CA ARG A 80 -4.96 8.96 23.59
C ARG A 80 -6.16 8.03 23.46
N MET A 81 -7.40 8.54 23.42
CA MET A 81 -8.61 7.73 23.23
C MET A 81 -8.80 7.26 21.78
N LEU A 82 -8.10 7.87 20.82
CA LEU A 82 -8.04 7.37 19.44
C LEU A 82 -7.06 6.20 19.32
N ASN A 83 -6.03 6.09 20.18
CA ASN A 83 -4.99 5.06 20.05
C ASN A 83 -5.55 3.61 20.05
N PRO A 84 -6.52 3.22 20.91
CA PRO A 84 -7.15 1.90 20.84
C PRO A 84 -7.92 1.66 19.54
N TYR A 85 -8.66 2.66 19.07
CA TYR A 85 -9.40 2.64 17.81
C TYR A 85 -8.46 2.41 16.61
N LEU A 86 -7.39 3.22 16.52
CA LEU A 86 -6.39 3.16 15.47
C LEU A 86 -5.60 1.85 15.46
N ASN A 87 -5.23 1.34 16.64
CA ASN A 87 -4.56 0.06 16.78
C ASN A 87 -5.45 -1.09 16.28
N LEU A 88 -6.75 -1.08 16.63
CA LEU A 88 -7.70 -2.10 16.16
C LEU A 88 -7.96 -2.01 14.64
N LEU A 89 -8.03 -0.81 14.06
CA LEU A 89 -8.06 -0.63 12.60
C LEU A 89 -6.79 -1.17 11.93
N GLY A 90 -5.61 -0.82 12.45
CA GLY A 90 -4.31 -1.27 11.92
C GLY A 90 -4.13 -2.78 12.00
N LYS A 91 -4.59 -3.41 13.09
CA LYS A 91 -4.65 -4.88 13.23
C LYS A 91 -5.58 -5.50 12.20
N PHE A 92 -6.78 -4.94 11.98
CA PHE A 92 -7.70 -5.53 11.03
C PHE A 92 -7.24 -5.35 9.57
N ARG A 93 -6.63 -4.21 9.24
CA ARG A 93 -5.91 -4.00 7.97
C ARG A 93 -4.90 -5.12 7.72
N ALA A 94 -4.07 -5.42 8.72
CA ALA A 94 -3.05 -6.47 8.65
C ALA A 94 -3.64 -7.90 8.56
N ILE A 95 -4.94 -8.08 8.75
CA ILE A 95 -5.65 -9.35 8.56
C ILE A 95 -6.36 -9.40 7.19
N LEU A 96 -7.05 -8.31 6.79
CA LEU A 96 -7.81 -8.26 5.54
C LEU A 96 -6.92 -8.22 4.29
N VAL A 97 -5.86 -7.39 4.29
CA VAL A 97 -4.99 -7.24 3.10
C VAL A 97 -4.34 -8.58 2.69
N PRO A 98 -3.83 -9.43 3.62
CA PRO A 98 -3.36 -10.77 3.27
C PRO A 98 -4.41 -11.74 2.71
N VAL A 99 -5.72 -11.53 2.92
CA VAL A 99 -6.77 -12.38 2.30
C VAL A 99 -6.70 -12.26 0.78
N PHE A 100 -6.58 -11.03 0.25
CA PHE A 100 -6.40 -10.78 -1.19
C PHE A 100 -5.09 -11.32 -1.78
N GLN A 101 -4.14 -11.71 -0.93
CA GLN A 101 -2.89 -12.34 -1.33
C GLN A 101 -2.91 -13.88 -1.17
N ASN A 102 -4.06 -14.47 -0.78
CA ASN A 102 -4.17 -15.88 -0.36
C ASN A 102 -3.21 -16.27 0.78
N ARG A 103 -2.90 -15.32 1.68
CA ARG A 103 -1.98 -15.46 2.82
C ARG A 103 -2.67 -15.31 4.19
N SER A 104 -4.01 -15.35 4.22
CA SER A 104 -4.80 -15.17 5.43
C SER A 104 -4.64 -16.30 6.44
N SER A 105 -4.50 -15.96 7.72
CA SER A 105 -4.57 -16.89 8.84
C SER A 105 -5.89 -16.75 9.59
N ALA A 106 -6.71 -17.81 9.56
CA ALA A 106 -7.94 -17.87 10.34
C ALA A 106 -7.68 -17.74 11.86
N GLN A 107 -6.53 -18.24 12.34
CA GLN A 107 -6.13 -18.10 13.74
C GLN A 107 -5.90 -16.62 14.10
N SER A 108 -5.22 -15.86 13.24
CA SER A 108 -4.98 -14.43 13.46
C SER A 108 -6.29 -13.64 13.52
N PHE A 109 -7.28 -13.99 12.70
CA PHE A 109 -8.60 -13.38 12.76
C PHE A 109 -9.35 -13.74 14.06
N GLN A 110 -9.31 -15.00 14.51
CA GLN A 110 -9.93 -15.40 15.78
C GLN A 110 -9.28 -14.72 17.00
N SER A 111 -7.94 -14.57 17.01
CA SER A 111 -7.26 -13.77 18.02
C SER A 111 -7.74 -12.31 18.03
N PHE A 112 -7.87 -11.69 16.86
CA PHE A 112 -8.37 -10.31 16.75
C PHE A 112 -9.82 -10.15 17.20
N LEU A 113 -10.71 -11.11 16.92
CA LEU A 113 -12.08 -11.12 17.45
C LEU A 113 -12.12 -11.14 18.99
N SER A 114 -11.13 -11.76 19.65
CA SER A 114 -11.05 -11.75 21.11
C SER A 114 -10.73 -10.36 21.68
N GLU A 115 -9.93 -9.55 20.96
CA GLU A 115 -9.57 -8.18 21.34
C GLU A 115 -10.67 -7.15 21.04
N LEU A 116 -11.53 -7.43 20.05
CA LEU A 116 -12.62 -6.54 19.65
C LEU A 116 -13.71 -6.42 20.73
N PRO A 117 -14.30 -5.22 20.92
CA PRO A 117 -15.54 -5.04 21.66
C PRO A 117 -16.62 -6.02 21.15
N PRO A 118 -17.38 -6.71 22.03
CA PRO A 118 -18.32 -7.75 21.62
C PRO A 118 -19.31 -7.32 20.53
N SER A 119 -19.80 -6.08 20.61
CA SER A 119 -20.68 -5.43 19.65
C SER A 119 -20.09 -5.30 18.23
N CYS A 120 -18.77 -5.26 18.08
CA CYS A 120 -18.07 -5.07 16.80
C CYS A 120 -17.71 -6.40 16.09
N ARG A 121 -17.82 -7.53 16.80
CA ARG A 121 -17.36 -8.86 16.31
C ARG A 121 -18.14 -9.37 15.11
N GLU A 122 -19.45 -9.16 15.09
CA GLU A 122 -20.34 -9.50 13.98
C GLU A 122 -19.93 -8.76 12.70
N SER A 123 -19.90 -7.43 12.72
CA SER A 123 -19.45 -6.59 11.59
C SER A 123 -18.03 -6.91 11.10
N ALA A 124 -17.11 -7.28 12.00
CA ALA A 124 -15.78 -7.75 11.60
C ALA A 124 -15.82 -9.12 10.92
N THR A 125 -16.68 -10.03 11.39
CA THR A 125 -16.88 -11.37 10.82
C THR A 125 -17.52 -11.28 9.44
N ASP A 126 -18.52 -10.42 9.26
CA ASP A 126 -19.20 -10.22 7.98
C ASP A 126 -18.25 -9.63 6.93
N LEU A 127 -17.46 -8.61 7.29
CA LEU A 127 -16.45 -8.04 6.40
C LEU A 127 -15.36 -9.06 6.04
N TYR A 128 -14.85 -9.83 7.01
CA TYR A 128 -13.83 -10.85 6.78
C TYR A 128 -14.35 -11.99 5.88
N ASN A 129 -15.56 -12.49 6.14
CA ASN A 129 -16.19 -13.55 5.35
C ASN A 129 -16.49 -13.06 3.93
N HIS A 130 -17.01 -11.85 3.77
CA HIS A 130 -17.26 -11.26 2.46
C HIS A 130 -15.95 -11.00 1.70
N THR A 131 -14.87 -10.64 2.39
CA THR A 131 -13.53 -10.53 1.80
C THR A 131 -13.06 -11.89 1.24
N ILE A 132 -13.21 -12.97 2.01
CA ILE A 132 -12.91 -14.34 1.54
C ILE A 132 -13.80 -14.74 0.37
N GLU A 133 -15.10 -14.45 0.42
CA GLU A 133 -16.06 -14.70 -0.67
C GLU A 133 -15.63 -13.97 -1.95
N THR A 134 -15.32 -12.68 -1.86
CA THR A 134 -14.85 -11.85 -2.98
C THR A 134 -13.54 -12.38 -3.56
N VAL A 135 -12.58 -12.80 -2.71
CA VAL A 135 -11.34 -13.42 -3.19
C VAL A 135 -11.64 -14.76 -3.88
N ASN A 136 -12.39 -15.67 -3.26
CA ASN A 136 -12.74 -16.97 -3.85
C ASN A 136 -13.45 -16.83 -5.22
N ASN A 137 -14.38 -15.89 -5.34
CA ASN A 137 -15.12 -15.63 -6.57
C ASN A 137 -14.26 -14.99 -7.68
N ASN A 138 -13.13 -14.37 -7.33
CA ASN A 138 -12.22 -13.69 -8.27
C ASN A 138 -10.79 -14.31 -8.32
N ALA A 139 -10.57 -15.44 -7.65
CA ALA A 139 -9.26 -15.95 -7.17
C ALA A 139 -8.18 -16.22 -8.25
N ILE A 140 -8.55 -16.17 -9.53
CA ILE A 140 -7.74 -16.64 -10.64
C ILE A 140 -7.28 -15.49 -11.56
N LYS A 141 -7.88 -14.28 -11.48
CA LYS A 141 -7.92 -13.40 -12.67
C LYS A 141 -7.50 -11.93 -12.53
N ASN A 142 -7.39 -11.33 -11.34
CA ASN A 142 -7.25 -9.86 -11.31
C ASN A 142 -6.33 -9.31 -10.20
N LYS A 143 -5.10 -8.93 -10.57
CA LYS A 143 -4.16 -8.18 -9.72
C LYS A 143 -4.65 -6.76 -9.43
N GLN A 144 -5.29 -6.10 -10.39
CA GLN A 144 -5.86 -4.76 -10.24
C GLN A 144 -6.99 -4.74 -9.20
N LEU A 145 -7.81 -5.78 -9.12
CA LEU A 145 -8.84 -5.94 -8.07
C LEU A 145 -8.20 -6.01 -6.67
N VAL A 146 -7.12 -6.79 -6.53
CA VAL A 146 -6.34 -6.86 -5.28
C VAL A 146 -5.76 -5.48 -4.93
N ALA A 147 -5.27 -4.73 -5.92
CA ALA A 147 -4.81 -3.37 -5.72
C ALA A 147 -5.97 -2.45 -5.27
N ALA A 148 -7.11 -2.43 -5.97
CA ALA A 148 -8.26 -1.57 -5.67
C ALA A 148 -8.81 -1.78 -4.25
N TYR A 149 -9.03 -3.04 -3.84
CA TYR A 149 -9.49 -3.33 -2.47
C TYR A 149 -8.42 -3.01 -1.43
N LYS A 150 -7.14 -3.27 -1.72
CA LYS A 150 -6.04 -2.88 -0.82
C LYS A 150 -5.97 -1.36 -0.67
N HIS A 151 -6.00 -0.59 -1.76
CA HIS A 151 -5.99 0.87 -1.73
C HIS A 151 -7.19 1.41 -0.96
N PHE A 152 -8.39 0.88 -1.18
CA PHE A 152 -9.57 1.28 -0.42
C PHE A 152 -9.46 0.94 1.08
N ILE A 153 -8.95 -0.24 1.46
CA ILE A 153 -8.68 -0.55 2.88
C ILE A 153 -7.61 0.40 3.43
N ASP A 154 -6.55 0.66 2.67
CA ASP A 154 -5.44 1.51 3.07
C ASP A 154 -5.93 2.95 3.29
N ASP A 155 -6.72 3.54 2.38
CA ASP A 155 -7.33 4.86 2.53
C ASP A 155 -8.35 4.89 3.67
N MET A 156 -9.24 3.90 3.75
CA MET A 156 -10.34 3.92 4.71
C MET A 156 -9.94 3.53 6.13
N PHE A 157 -8.89 2.72 6.31
CA PHE A 157 -8.30 2.46 7.63
C PHE A 157 -7.05 3.33 7.90
N SER A 158 -6.57 4.10 6.92
CA SER A 158 -5.72 5.25 7.22
C SER A 158 -6.49 6.22 8.10
N VAL A 159 -5.77 6.75 9.06
CA VAL A 159 -6.12 8.00 9.70
C VAL A 159 -4.87 8.85 9.56
N PHE A 160 -4.97 9.92 8.78
CA PHE A 160 -3.89 10.88 8.56
C PHE A 160 -3.22 11.24 9.90
N PRO A 161 -1.88 11.35 9.95
CA PRO A 161 -1.12 11.31 11.19
C PRO A 161 -1.22 12.61 12.00
N PHE A 162 -2.36 12.84 12.65
CA PHE A 162 -2.47 13.75 13.80
C PHE A 162 -1.72 13.25 15.06
N LEU A 163 -0.95 12.16 14.95
CA LEU A 163 -0.20 11.51 16.02
C LEU A 163 1.32 11.42 15.76
N GLN A 164 1.86 11.99 14.69
CA GLN A 164 3.32 12.02 14.47
C GLN A 164 4.03 13.23 15.11
N ASN A 165 3.31 14.21 15.65
CA ASN A 165 3.89 15.39 16.31
C ASN A 165 3.16 15.73 17.63
N THR A 166 3.32 14.88 18.66
CA THR A 166 2.97 15.22 20.05
C THR A 166 4.20 15.27 20.96
N GLU A 167 5.30 15.86 20.47
CA GLU A 167 6.43 16.30 21.31
C GLU A 167 6.30 17.77 21.77
N PHE A 168 5.17 18.43 21.47
CA PHE A 168 4.84 19.76 21.98
C PHE A 168 3.57 19.73 22.85
N LEU A 169 3.74 19.46 24.15
CA LEU A 169 2.97 20.03 25.28
C LEU A 169 3.57 19.60 26.63
#